data_AF-A0A6J5ULH4-F1
#
_entry.id   AF-A0A6J5ULH4-F1
#
_cell.length_a   1.000
_cell.length_b   1.000
_cell.length_c   1.000
_cell.angle_alpha   90.00
_cell.angle_beta   90.00
_cell.angle_gamma   90.00
#
_symmetry.space_group_name_H-M   'P 1'
#
loop_
_entity.id
_entity.type
_entity.pdbx_description
1 polymer ?
#
loop_
_entity_poly.entity_id
_entity_poly.type
_entity_poly.pdbx_seq_one_letter_code
_entity_poly.pdbx_strand_id
1 'polypeptide(L)'
;MTVGQYSVVNHNEGFPKPDSHKVTVRVTSPYGSNYHYGDHVESGNFAFTAAETGDYSACFWVSDRKPSTTVTIDFDWKTGVAAKDWSKVAKKGQIETMEVELTKLYDTVSSIHDEMFFLREREEEMQQLNRSTNSKMATFSFLSLLVCLSVAGLQLWHLKMFFERKKLL
;
A
#
# COMPACT_ATOMS: atom_id res chain seq x y z
N MET A 1 12.34 -12.50 3.66
CA MET A 1 12.60 -12.76 5.10
C MET A 1 11.92 -11.67 5.90
N THR A 2 11.26 -12.07 6.99
CA THR A 2 10.47 -11.19 7.85
C THR A 2 10.81 -11.52 9.30
N VAL A 3 10.97 -10.48 10.11
CA VAL A 3 11.17 -10.60 11.56
C VAL A 3 10.19 -9.67 12.26
N GLY A 4 9.66 -10.11 13.39
CA GLY A 4 8.81 -9.28 14.22
C GLY A 4 9.08 -9.49 15.69
N GLN A 5 8.88 -8.44 16.46
CA GLN A 5 8.96 -8.46 17.91
C GLN A 5 7.73 -7.77 18.48
N TYR A 6 7.17 -8.33 19.54
CA TYR A 6 6.06 -7.72 20.26
C TYR A 6 6.29 -7.78 21.76
N SER A 7 5.82 -6.77 22.47
CA SER A 7 5.80 -6.76 23.92
C SER A 7 4.62 -5.95 24.47
N VAL A 8 4.05 -6.41 25.57
CA VAL A 8 2.98 -5.69 26.27
C VAL A 8 3.61 -4.58 27.11
N VAL A 9 3.20 -3.35 26.81
CA VAL A 9 3.70 -2.12 27.43
C VAL A 9 3.03 -1.91 28.78
N ASN A 10 3.84 -1.80 29.83
CA ASN A 10 3.35 -1.43 31.15
C ASN A 10 3.42 0.09 31.32
N HIS A 11 2.28 0.75 31.52
CA HIS A 11 2.22 2.19 31.73
C HIS A 11 2.51 2.59 33.19
N ASN A 12 2.44 1.64 34.12
CA ASN A 12 2.73 1.87 35.53
C ASN A 12 4.16 1.42 35.84
N GLU A 13 5.11 2.34 35.71
CA GLU A 13 6.50 2.11 36.13
C GLU A 13 6.55 1.76 37.62
N GLY A 14 7.06 0.57 37.95
CA GLY A 14 7.33 0.14 39.34
C GLY A 14 6.34 -0.86 39.95
N PHE A 15 5.22 -1.20 39.28
CA PHE A 15 4.32 -2.28 39.72
C PHE A 15 4.47 -3.52 38.84
N PRO A 16 4.41 -4.75 39.40
CA PRO A 16 4.42 -5.96 38.60
C PRO A 16 3.23 -5.97 37.63
N LYS A 17 3.49 -6.42 36.39
CA LYS A 17 2.45 -6.50 35.36
C LYS A 17 1.32 -7.41 35.86
N PRO A 18 0.06 -6.96 35.80
CA PRO A 18 -1.05 -7.82 36.20
C PRO A 18 -1.16 -9.04 35.26
N ASP A 19 -1.50 -10.22 35.78
CA ASP A 19 -1.74 -11.44 34.99
C ASP A 19 -2.82 -11.26 33.89
N SER A 20 -3.62 -10.18 33.97
CA SER A 20 -4.60 -9.79 32.96
C SER A 20 -3.99 -9.22 31.68
N HIS A 21 -2.69 -8.94 31.63
CA HIS A 21 -1.98 -8.34 30.49
C HIS A 21 -1.29 -9.38 29.59
N LYS A 22 -1.73 -10.64 29.66
CA LYS A 22 -1.24 -11.71 28.76
C LYS A 22 -2.03 -11.68 27.46
N VAL A 23 -1.31 -11.67 26.33
CA VAL A 23 -1.87 -11.67 24.98
C VAL A 23 -1.64 -13.01 24.29
N THR A 24 -2.60 -13.43 23.49
CA THR A 24 -2.43 -14.53 22.54
C THR A 24 -2.10 -13.93 21.18
N VAL A 25 -1.06 -14.42 20.53
CA VAL A 25 -0.56 -13.91 19.25
C VAL A 25 -0.55 -15.01 18.22
N ARG A 26 -1.01 -14.73 17.01
CA ARG A 26 -0.92 -15.66 15.88
C ARG A 26 -0.49 -14.92 14.62
N VAL A 27 0.48 -15.49 13.92
CA VAL A 27 0.93 -15.00 12.61
C VAL A 27 0.55 -16.01 11.54
N THR A 28 -0.19 -15.56 10.52
CA THR A 28 -0.78 -16.43 9.50
C THR A 28 -0.49 -15.97 8.08
N SER A 29 -0.34 -16.95 7.19
CA SER A 29 -0.26 -16.77 5.74
C SER A 29 -1.63 -16.43 5.13
N PRO A 30 -1.67 -15.95 3.87
CA PRO A 30 -2.91 -15.82 3.10
C PRO A 30 -3.72 -17.13 3.01
N TYR A 31 -3.03 -18.27 3.01
CA TYR A 31 -3.61 -19.61 2.86
C TYR A 31 -3.91 -20.30 4.21
N GLY A 32 -3.82 -19.57 5.33
CA GLY A 32 -4.14 -20.08 6.68
C GLY A 32 -3.03 -20.85 7.40
N SER A 33 -1.88 -21.08 6.77
CA SER A 33 -0.68 -21.62 7.42
C SER A 33 -0.23 -20.73 8.58
N ASN A 34 0.11 -21.34 9.71
CA ASN A 34 0.52 -20.63 10.93
C ASN A 34 2.05 -20.61 11.05
N TYR A 35 2.63 -19.41 11.14
CA TYR A 35 4.08 -19.21 11.28
C TYR A 35 4.51 -18.94 12.71
N HIS A 36 3.63 -18.42 13.55
CA HIS A 36 3.91 -18.14 14.95
C HIS A 36 2.64 -18.21 15.76
N TYR A 37 2.72 -18.88 16.91
CA TYR A 37 1.63 -18.94 17.87
C TYR A 37 2.19 -18.79 19.27
N GLY A 38 1.74 -17.76 19.98
CA GLY A 38 2.06 -17.53 21.39
C GLY A 38 0.78 -17.47 22.20
N ASP A 39 0.63 -18.35 23.19
CA ASP A 39 -0.55 -18.41 24.04
C ASP A 39 -0.26 -17.78 25.41
N HIS A 40 -1.09 -16.81 25.83
CA HIS A 40 -0.96 -16.10 27.10
C HIS A 40 0.47 -15.58 27.40
N VAL A 41 1.10 -14.93 26.42
CA VAL A 41 2.46 -14.37 26.51
C VAL A 41 2.46 -12.86 26.72
N GLU A 42 3.49 -12.33 27.36
CA GLU A 42 3.67 -10.88 27.52
C GLU A 42 4.56 -10.26 26.43
N SER A 43 5.46 -11.06 25.87
CA SER A 43 6.36 -10.65 24.81
C SER A 43 6.78 -11.85 23.99
N GLY A 44 7.28 -11.59 22.80
CA GLY A 44 7.81 -12.62 21.93
C GLY A 44 8.42 -12.03 20.67
N ASN A 45 9.12 -12.89 19.94
CA ASN A 45 9.69 -12.59 18.65
C ASN A 45 9.45 -13.76 17.70
N PHE A 46 9.34 -13.45 16.43
CA PHE A 46 9.20 -14.45 15.37
C PHE A 46 10.03 -14.05 14.17
N ALA A 47 10.46 -15.05 13.41
CA ALA A 47 11.17 -14.88 12.17
C ALA A 47 10.72 -15.96 11.20
N PHE A 48 10.35 -15.57 9.98
CA PHE A 48 9.97 -16.50 8.94
C PHE A 48 10.35 -15.98 7.56
N THR A 49 10.39 -16.90 6.59
CA THR A 49 10.52 -16.56 5.17
C THR A 49 9.19 -16.83 4.52
N ALA A 50 8.61 -15.81 3.88
CA ALA A 50 7.37 -15.94 3.12
C ALA A 50 7.59 -16.94 1.98
N ALA A 51 6.94 -18.09 2.05
CA ALA A 51 6.99 -19.11 0.98
C ALA A 51 5.99 -18.80 -0.14
N GLU A 52 4.91 -18.09 0.20
CA GLU A 52 3.79 -17.80 -0.68
C GLU A 52 3.62 -16.29 -0.84
N THR A 53 3.22 -15.86 -2.04
CA THR A 53 2.88 -14.46 -2.33
C THR A 53 1.51 -14.12 -1.75
N GLY A 54 1.41 -12.99 -1.06
CA GLY A 54 0.16 -12.42 -0.54
C GLY A 54 0.33 -11.76 0.83
N ASP A 55 -0.81 -11.43 1.44
CA ASP A 55 -0.87 -10.71 2.72
C ASP A 55 -0.72 -11.64 3.93
N TYR A 56 0.29 -11.35 4.76
CA TYR A 56 0.50 -12.03 6.03
C TYR A 56 -0.09 -11.17 7.15
N SER A 57 -0.76 -11.82 8.11
CA SER A 57 -1.45 -11.13 9.20
C SER A 57 -0.89 -11.56 10.55
N ALA A 58 -0.74 -10.60 11.46
CA ALA A 58 -0.44 -10.82 12.87
C ALA A 58 -1.67 -10.40 13.68
N CYS A 59 -2.26 -11.35 14.41
CA CYS A 59 -3.45 -11.13 15.22
C CYS A 59 -3.10 -11.25 16.70
N PHE A 60 -3.65 -10.33 17.50
CA PHE A 60 -3.48 -10.28 18.95
C PHE A 60 -4.85 -10.38 19.63
N TRP A 61 -4.97 -11.25 20.63
CA TRP A 61 -6.19 -11.42 21.42
C TRP A 61 -5.88 -11.32 22.90
N VAL A 62 -6.78 -10.68 23.64
CA VAL A 62 -6.78 -10.64 25.11
C VAL A 62 -7.98 -11.42 25.59
N SER A 63 -7.79 -12.24 26.63
CA SER A 63 -8.88 -12.98 27.25
C SER A 63 -9.90 -12.00 27.85
N ASP A 64 -11.17 -12.15 27.47
CA ASP A 64 -12.27 -11.23 27.78
C ASP A 64 -12.60 -11.27 29.29
N ARG A 65 -11.87 -10.48 30.07
CA ARG A 65 -12.09 -10.31 31.51
C ARG A 65 -12.94 -9.07 31.74
N LYS A 66 -13.95 -9.16 32.62
CA LYS A 66 -14.68 -8.00 33.14
C LYS A 66 -13.98 -7.53 34.42
N PRO A 67 -13.59 -6.24 34.55
CA PRO A 67 -13.77 -5.13 33.61
C PRO A 67 -12.84 -5.19 32.39
N SER A 68 -13.31 -4.66 31.25
CA SER A 68 -12.55 -4.60 30.00
C SER A 68 -11.23 -3.87 30.22
N THR A 69 -10.12 -4.61 30.10
CA THR A 69 -8.77 -4.07 30.29
C THR A 69 -8.19 -3.70 28.94
N THR A 70 -7.83 -2.44 28.75
CA THR A 70 -7.09 -1.99 27.56
C THR A 70 -5.63 -2.41 27.70
N VAL A 71 -5.13 -3.19 26.75
CA VAL A 71 -3.73 -3.63 26.71
C VAL A 71 -3.03 -2.93 25.56
N THR A 72 -1.92 -2.24 25.85
CA THR A 72 -1.08 -1.61 24.83
C THR A 72 0.04 -2.58 24.45
N ILE A 73 0.21 -2.80 23.14
CA ILE A 73 1.20 -3.71 22.58
C ILE A 73 2.17 -2.86 21.76
N ASP A 74 3.45 -2.92 22.11
CA ASP A 74 4.53 -2.46 21.25
C ASP A 74 4.83 -3.57 20.24
N PHE A 75 4.81 -3.22 18.96
CA PHE A 75 4.92 -4.17 17.86
C PHE A 75 5.79 -3.61 16.75
N ASP A 76 6.89 -4.31 16.47
CA ASP A 76 7.83 -4.02 15.41
C ASP A 76 7.78 -5.15 14.37
N TRP A 77 7.52 -4.80 13.10
CA TRP A 77 7.46 -5.73 11.98
C TRP A 77 8.39 -5.25 10.87
N LYS A 78 9.41 -6.04 10.56
CA LYS A 78 10.44 -5.71 9.58
C LYS A 78 10.50 -6.76 8.48
N THR A 79 10.59 -6.30 7.23
CA THR A 79 10.68 -7.14 6.04
C THR A 79 11.91 -6.80 5.22
N GLY A 80 12.41 -7.77 4.44
CA GLY A 80 13.48 -7.54 3.48
C GLY A 80 14.79 -7.10 4.14
N VAL A 81 15.40 -6.03 3.64
CA VAL A 81 16.70 -5.50 4.12
C VAL A 81 16.65 -5.00 5.57
N ALA A 82 15.48 -4.52 6.03
CA ALA A 82 15.27 -4.08 7.41
C ALA A 82 15.22 -5.25 8.39
N ALA A 83 14.89 -6.45 7.93
CA ALA A 83 14.86 -7.68 8.74
C ALA A 83 16.26 -8.29 8.95
N LYS A 84 17.26 -7.84 8.20
CA LYS A 84 18.63 -8.36 8.27
C LYS A 84 19.36 -7.70 9.45
N ASP A 85 19.87 -8.51 10.36
CA ASP A 85 20.62 -8.04 11.53
C ASP A 85 22.07 -7.68 11.13
N TRP A 86 22.25 -6.46 10.62
CA TRP A 86 23.54 -5.92 10.17
C TRP A 86 24.61 -5.93 11.27
N SER A 87 24.19 -5.92 12.54
CA SER A 87 25.04 -5.97 13.74
C SER A 87 25.85 -7.27 13.86
N LYS A 88 25.33 -8.39 13.31
CA LYS A 88 26.03 -9.68 13.31
C LYS A 88 27.01 -9.82 12.14
N VAL A 89 26.81 -9.08 11.06
CA VAL A 89 27.75 -9.00 9.93
C VAL A 89 28.96 -8.16 10.33
N ALA A 90 28.75 -7.03 11.01
CA ALA A 90 29.83 -6.15 11.49
C ALA A 90 30.80 -6.80 12.51
N LYS A 91 30.43 -7.91 13.15
CA LYS A 91 31.28 -8.61 14.13
C LYS A 91 32.26 -9.62 13.50
N LYS A 92 32.22 -9.85 12.18
CA LYS A 92 33.03 -10.90 11.53
C LYS A 92 34.41 -10.43 11.02
N GLY A 93 34.72 -9.14 11.05
CA GLY A 93 36.10 -8.66 10.89
C GLY A 93 36.19 -7.15 10.76
N GLN A 94 37.14 -6.51 11.45
CA GLN A 94 37.32 -5.04 11.44
C GLN A 94 37.72 -4.43 10.09
N ILE A 95 37.93 -5.24 9.04
CA ILE A 95 38.17 -4.80 7.65
C ILE A 95 36.85 -4.76 6.85
N GLU A 96 35.76 -5.32 7.38
CA GLU A 96 34.46 -5.51 6.71
C GLU A 96 33.50 -4.32 6.91
N THR A 97 33.76 -3.41 7.85
CA THR A 97 32.85 -2.30 8.17
C THR A 97 32.60 -1.37 6.98
N MET A 98 33.63 -1.11 6.16
CA MET A 98 33.48 -0.32 4.94
C MET A 98 32.72 -1.07 3.85
N GLU A 99 32.93 -2.39 3.74
CA GLU A 99 32.21 -3.25 2.80
C GLU A 99 30.72 -3.40 3.17
N VAL A 100 30.41 -3.43 4.47
CA VAL A 100 29.04 -3.42 5.00
C VAL A 100 28.34 -2.10 4.67
N GLU A 101 29.00 -0.95 4.83
CA GLU A 101 28.42 0.34 4.45
C GLU A 101 28.20 0.46 2.94
N LEU A 102 29.16 0.00 2.12
CA LEU A 102 29.01 -0.04 0.67
C LEU A 102 27.88 -0.98 0.23
N THR A 103 27.75 -2.14 0.85
CA THR A 103 26.65 -3.09 0.57
C THR A 103 25.30 -2.47 0.93
N LYS A 104 25.23 -1.75 2.06
CA LYS A 104 24.01 -1.04 2.47
C LYS A 104 23.63 0.07 1.48
N LEU A 105 24.59 0.86 1.02
CA LEU A 105 24.39 1.88 -0.01
C LEU A 105 23.96 1.26 -1.33
N TYR A 106 24.60 0.16 -1.75
CA TYR A 106 24.26 -0.59 -2.95
C TYR A 106 22.82 -1.11 -2.90
N ASP A 107 22.42 -1.78 -1.81
CA ASP A 107 21.05 -2.28 -1.63
C ASP A 107 20.02 -1.14 -1.64
N THR A 108 20.36 0.01 -1.04
CA THR A 108 19.50 1.20 -1.05
C THR A 108 19.32 1.76 -2.45
N VAL A 109 20.41 1.90 -3.21
CA VAL A 109 20.37 2.39 -4.59
C VAL A 109 19.64 1.41 -5.51
N SER A 110 19.84 0.10 -5.32
CA SER A 110 19.11 -0.93 -6.05
C SER A 110 17.61 -0.83 -5.80
N SER A 111 17.20 -0.64 -4.54
CA SER A 111 15.78 -0.46 -4.21
C SER A 111 15.18 0.79 -4.85
N ILE A 112 15.91 1.92 -4.85
CA ILE A 112 15.47 3.16 -5.49
C ILE A 112 15.38 2.99 -7.01
N HIS A 113 16.33 2.27 -7.60
CA HIS A 113 16.36 1.99 -9.03
C HIS A 113 15.13 1.19 -9.46
N ASP A 114 14.79 0.13 -8.72
CA ASP A 114 13.59 -0.68 -9.01
C ASP A 114 12.30 0.14 -8.89
N GLU A 115 12.22 1.01 -7.89
CA GLU A 115 11.08 1.93 -7.74
C GLU A 115 11.01 2.96 -8.88
N MET A 116 12.14 3.49 -9.34
CA MET A 116 12.21 4.38 -10.49
C MET A 116 11.73 3.68 -11.77
N PHE A 117 12.10 2.42 -11.98
CA PHE A 117 11.62 1.62 -13.11
C PHE A 117 10.11 1.41 -13.06
N PHE A 118 9.57 1.09 -11.88
CA PHE A 118 8.12 0.97 -11.68
C PHE A 118 7.39 2.29 -11.96
N LEU A 119 7.90 3.41 -11.45
CA LEU A 119 7.31 4.74 -11.68
C LEU A 119 7.36 5.13 -13.16
N ARG A 120 8.44 4.79 -13.87
CA ARG A 120 8.59 5.03 -15.31
C ARG A 120 7.54 4.28 -16.12
N GLU A 121 7.34 2.99 -15.83
CA GLU A 121 6.34 2.18 -16.53
C GLU A 121 4.93 2.76 -16.34
N ARG A 122 4.60 3.18 -15.10
CA ARG A 122 3.33 3.87 -14.81
C ARG A 122 3.19 5.22 -15.52
N GLU A 123 4.28 5.98 -15.66
CA GLU A 123 4.26 7.24 -16.40
C GLU A 123 3.96 7.00 -17.88
N GLU A 124 4.60 5.99 -18.49
CA GLU A 124 4.37 5.63 -19.89
C GLU A 124 2.91 5.20 -20.12
N GLU A 125 2.34 4.38 -19.23
CA GLU A 125 0.91 4.05 -19.25
C GLU A 125 0.02 5.30 -19.13
N MET A 126 0.32 6.20 -18.19
CA MET A 126 -0.45 7.42 -17.98
C MET A 126 -0.40 8.33 -19.21
N GLN A 127 0.78 8.47 -19.84
CA GLN A 127 0.94 9.25 -21.05
C GLN A 127 0.13 8.66 -22.22
N GLN A 128 0.10 7.33 -22.38
CA GLN A 128 -0.73 6.67 -23.39
C GLN A 128 -2.22 6.87 -23.14
N LEU A 129 -2.67 6.73 -21.89
CA LEU A 129 -4.06 6.98 -21.50
C LEU A 129 -4.46 8.44 -21.79
N ASN A 130 -3.60 9.39 -21.45
CA ASN A 130 -3.85 10.81 -21.71
C ASN A 130 -3.96 11.09 -23.22
N ARG A 131 -3.04 10.55 -24.04
CA ARG A 131 -3.10 10.70 -25.51
C ARG A 131 -4.39 10.12 -26.10
N SER A 132 -4.76 8.91 -25.69
CA SER A 132 -5.98 8.25 -26.19
C SER A 132 -7.26 8.96 -25.76
N THR A 133 -7.29 9.48 -24.53
CA THR A 133 -8.42 10.24 -23.98
C THR A 133 -8.57 11.57 -24.70
N ASN A 134 -7.48 12.32 -24.87
CA ASN A 134 -7.50 13.60 -25.56
C ASN A 134 -7.97 13.46 -27.02
N SER A 135 -7.51 12.42 -27.73
CA SER A 135 -7.96 12.15 -29.11
C SER A 135 -9.45 11.85 -29.17
N LYS A 136 -9.96 10.95 -28.32
CA LYS A 136 -11.40 10.64 -28.26
C LYS A 136 -12.24 11.87 -27.90
N MET A 137 -11.77 12.67 -26.95
CA MET A 137 -12.44 13.89 -26.52
C MET A 137 -12.51 14.93 -27.65
N ALA A 138 -11.44 15.08 -28.43
CA ALA A 138 -11.44 15.92 -29.61
C ALA A 138 -12.46 15.44 -30.67
N THR A 139 -12.54 14.14 -30.92
CA THR A 139 -13.54 13.56 -31.84
C THR A 139 -14.97 13.83 -31.38
N PHE A 140 -15.28 13.63 -30.10
CA PHE A 140 -16.61 13.91 -29.55
C PHE A 140 -16.94 15.40 -29.56
N SER A 141 -15.96 16.26 -29.28
CA SER A 141 -16.12 17.72 -29.36
C SER A 141 -16.47 18.17 -30.78
N PHE A 142 -15.76 17.65 -31.78
CA PHE A 142 -16.03 17.95 -33.18
C PHE A 142 -17.43 17.46 -33.61
N LEU A 143 -17.81 16.23 -33.23
CA LEU A 143 -19.14 15.69 -33.52
C LEU A 143 -20.25 16.55 -32.90
N SER A 144 -20.09 16.96 -31.65
CA SER A 144 -21.03 17.84 -30.93
C SER A 144 -21.20 19.17 -31.66
N LEU A 145 -20.10 19.80 -32.10
CA LEU A 145 -20.13 21.05 -32.86
C LEU A 145 -20.90 20.89 -34.18
N LEU A 146 -20.68 19.80 -34.92
CA LEU A 146 -21.41 19.52 -36.16
C LEU A 146 -22.91 19.34 -35.92
N VAL A 147 -23.31 18.66 -34.84
CA VAL A 147 -24.71 18.49 -34.47
C VAL A 147 -25.35 19.85 -34.17
N CYS A 148 -24.69 20.70 -33.39
CA CYS A 148 -25.18 22.04 -33.07
C CYS A 148 -25.36 22.91 -34.33
N LEU A 149 -24.40 22.90 -35.25
CA LEU A 149 -24.49 23.63 -36.52
C LEU A 149 -25.63 23.11 -37.40
N SER A 150 -25.83 21.79 -37.43
CA SER A 150 -26.92 21.16 -38.19
C SER A 150 -28.29 21.57 -37.65
N VAL A 151 -28.46 21.57 -36.32
CA VAL A 151 -29.71 22.02 -35.66
C VAL A 151 -29.96 23.50 -35.94
N ALA A 152 -28.95 24.36 -35.82
CA ALA A 152 -29.08 25.79 -36.12
C ALA A 152 -29.48 26.03 -37.59
N GLY A 153 -28.88 25.29 -38.53
CA GLY A 153 -29.25 25.34 -39.95
C GLY A 153 -30.69 24.92 -40.20
N LEU A 154 -31.14 23.82 -39.59
CA LEU A 154 -32.53 23.35 -39.69
C LEU A 154 -33.52 24.36 -39.10
N GLN A 155 -33.19 25.00 -37.97
CA GLN A 155 -34.01 26.04 -37.36
C GLN A 155 -34.19 27.24 -38.30
N LEU A 156 -33.11 27.72 -38.93
CA LEU A 156 -33.16 28.81 -39.90
C LEU A 156 -33.93 28.43 -41.16
N TRP A 157 -33.74 27.22 -41.68
CA TRP A 157 -34.49 26.70 -42.83
C TRP A 157 -35.98 26.64 -42.54
N HIS A 158 -36.37 26.05 -41.41
CA HIS A 158 -37.76 25.93 -41.00
C HIS A 158 -38.41 27.31 -40.86
N LEU A 159 -37.73 28.27 -40.24
CA LEU A 159 -38.23 29.64 -40.10
C LEU A 159 -38.44 30.32 -41.47
N LYS A 160 -37.47 30.20 -42.39
CA LYS A 160 -37.62 30.75 -43.76
C LYS A 160 -38.80 30.12 -44.51
N MET A 161 -38.91 28.79 -44.48
CA MET A 161 -39.99 28.07 -45.17
C MET A 161 -41.37 28.40 -44.58
N PHE A 162 -41.44 28.63 -43.27
CA PHE A 162 -42.66 29.08 -42.60
C PHE A 162 -43.10 30.47 -43.08
N PHE A 163 -42.16 31.43 -43.19
CA PHE A 163 -42.46 32.78 -43.67
C PHE A 163 -42.86 32.81 -45.16
N GLU A 164 -42.19 32.04 -46.02
CA GLU A 164 -42.54 31.94 -47.44
C GLU A 164 -43.94 31.32 -47.65
N ARG A 165 -44.26 30.24 -46.93
CA ARG A 165 -45.58 29.58 -47.06
C ARG A 165 -46.73 30.45 -46.56
N LYS A 166 -46.51 31.27 -45.52
CA LYS A 166 -47.54 32.16 -45.00
C LYS A 166 -47.67 33.48 -45.76
N LYS A 167 -46.83 33.74 -46.79
CA LYS A 167 -46.82 35.00 -47.58
C LYS A 167 -46.89 36.25 -46.68
N LEU A 168 -46.06 36.30 -45.65
CA LEU A 168 -45.94 37.45 -44.75
C LEU A 168 -44.83 38.43 -45.18
N LEU A 169 -44.33 38.27 -46.40
CA LEU A 169 -43.49 39.19 -47.17
C LEU A 169 -44.15 39.44 -48.52
#